data_AF-A0A926BEK3-F1
#
_entry.id   AF-A0A926BEK3-F1
#
_cell.length_a   1.000
_cell.length_b   1.000
_cell.length_c   1.000
_cell.angle_alpha   90.00
_cell.angle_beta   90.00
_cell.angle_gamma   90.00
#
_symmetry.space_group_name_H-M   'P 1'
#
loop_
_entity.id
_entity.type
_entity.pdbx_description
1 polymer ?
#
loop_
_entity_poly.entity_id
_entity_poly.type
_entity_poly.pdbx_seq_one_letter_code
_entity_poly.pdbx_strand_id
1 'polypeptide(L)'
;MTLLRRPVTALCAATMTALFLSMMSLSACAAPQQSVMLSRNGDITARRGEADTLFSVRSAIFEPGWALRTATLDTTTGTMRIAATTAGSKIEVKPTVEAMGKTLRVSVAFTADKDTPVNSTHVSVNLPVGSYVGGEAVWKGADGTKTFAVPAAAAAARITEGKNGGLTLAGKNGTNKLTVAATGETGILLQDNRVFGGSELEVRIGAITEHVMKAGQTETVSFTVELPEAITLENEKPLVMQAGPDWVPLSPKSLDIEPGSALDFSAFLSDAPAGKYGRLIVRPDGHFAFEKRNKAQRFYGVNLCFSANYLEHDEADALAERLMRLGYNTVRIHHYEGDLIDQKSPDSLTFRSEQLDKLDYLLAACKKRGLYIKTDLFVSRPVKPAEMGLTEGGMDDFKDAVLVSKPAMDNWKAFSKKLLTHVNPYTKLAYKDEPALAWVSLINEPNLTNGRLGAWKPDLRAKFEGEWKSWYGKRYPNSDKSVPELPRNMEDNALGRDVAAFFAFLHKRGYDEMTGFLRKEVGTKTLLTYLNGWSETPAFLATRDSFDFVDNH
;
A
#
# COMPACT_ATOMS: atom_id res chain seq x y z
N MET A 1 24.41 -56.28 23.09
CA MET A 1 24.97 -56.18 21.74
C MET A 1 25.62 -54.82 21.57
N THR A 2 26.95 -54.82 21.62
CA THR A 2 27.84 -53.68 21.35
C THR A 2 27.91 -53.47 19.85
N LEU A 3 27.76 -52.25 19.33
CA LEU A 3 28.36 -51.84 18.05
C LEU A 3 28.44 -50.31 17.92
N LEU A 4 29.66 -49.84 18.20
CA LEU A 4 30.42 -48.81 17.49
C LEU A 4 29.73 -47.49 17.09
N ARG A 5 29.94 -46.47 17.92
CA ARG A 5 30.08 -45.07 17.48
C ARG A 5 31.47 -44.87 16.87
N ARG A 6 31.54 -44.52 15.58
CA ARG A 6 32.68 -43.82 14.96
C ARG A 6 32.17 -42.49 14.37
N PRO A 7 32.93 -41.39 14.46
CA PRO A 7 32.47 -40.07 14.03
C PRO A 7 32.68 -39.88 12.52
N VAL A 8 31.59 -39.59 11.80
CA VAL A 8 31.59 -39.26 10.36
C VAL A 8 31.89 -37.77 10.12
N THR A 9 32.26 -37.01 11.14
CA THR A 9 32.33 -35.54 11.09
C THR A 9 33.61 -34.96 10.47
N ALA A 10 34.67 -35.75 10.25
CA ALA A 10 35.93 -35.20 9.71
C ALA A 10 36.07 -35.29 8.17
N LEU A 11 35.44 -36.27 7.52
CA LEU A 11 35.62 -36.49 6.07
C LEU A 11 34.66 -35.67 5.20
N CYS A 12 33.47 -35.29 5.71
CA CYS A 12 32.55 -34.40 4.99
C CYS A 12 32.95 -32.92 5.02
N ALA A 13 33.68 -32.48 6.06
CA ALA A 13 34.11 -31.09 6.16
C ALA A 13 35.15 -30.76 5.09
N ALA A 14 36.15 -31.63 4.88
CA ALA A 14 37.22 -31.36 3.91
C ALA A 14 36.76 -31.40 2.44
N THR A 15 35.80 -32.27 2.09
CA THR A 15 35.22 -32.32 0.73
C THR A 15 34.21 -31.20 0.48
N MET A 16 33.44 -30.76 1.49
CA MET A 16 32.57 -29.58 1.34
C MET A 16 33.39 -28.28 1.23
N THR A 17 34.48 -28.12 1.98
CA THR A 17 35.32 -26.91 1.89
C THR A 17 36.05 -26.82 0.54
N ALA A 18 36.48 -27.95 -0.03
CA ALA A 18 37.09 -27.97 -1.36
C ALA A 18 36.07 -27.69 -2.49
N LEU A 19 34.83 -28.19 -2.39
CA LEU A 19 33.76 -27.87 -3.35
C LEU A 19 33.27 -26.42 -3.22
N PHE A 20 33.20 -25.88 -2.01
CA PHE A 20 32.86 -24.48 -1.77
C PHE A 20 33.94 -23.52 -2.30
N LEU A 21 35.23 -23.85 -2.11
CA LEU A 21 36.30 -23.03 -2.68
C LEU A 21 36.40 -23.16 -4.20
N SER A 22 36.09 -24.31 -4.81
CA SER A 22 36.10 -24.44 -6.28
C SER A 22 34.89 -23.80 -6.95
N MET A 23 33.74 -23.69 -6.27
CA MET A 23 32.58 -22.93 -6.76
C MET A 23 32.73 -21.42 -6.59
N MET A 24 33.55 -20.96 -5.64
CA MET A 24 33.85 -19.53 -5.49
C MET A 24 34.91 -19.00 -6.46
N SER A 25 35.64 -19.88 -7.17
CA SER A 25 36.71 -19.47 -8.09
C SER A 25 36.35 -19.47 -9.58
N LEU A 26 35.07 -19.62 -9.94
CA LEU A 26 34.62 -19.62 -11.36
C LEU A 26 33.42 -18.71 -11.66
N SER A 27 33.00 -17.86 -10.73
CA SER A 27 32.33 -16.61 -11.09
C SER A 27 33.39 -15.53 -11.05
N ALA A 28 34.00 -15.25 -12.21
CA ALA A 28 34.50 -13.91 -12.41
C ALA A 28 33.32 -12.98 -12.09
N CYS A 29 33.39 -12.21 -11.01
CA CYS A 29 32.48 -11.11 -10.75
C CYS A 29 32.64 -10.14 -11.92
N ALA A 30 31.94 -10.39 -13.02
CA ALA A 30 31.61 -9.36 -13.97
C ALA A 30 30.95 -8.26 -13.13
N ALA A 31 31.43 -7.02 -13.26
CA ALA A 31 30.72 -5.88 -12.69
C ALA A 31 29.24 -5.98 -13.10
N PRO A 32 28.29 -5.72 -12.18
CA PRO A 32 26.88 -5.87 -12.49
C PRO A 32 26.53 -5.02 -13.72
N GLN A 33 26.19 -5.70 -14.82
CA GLN A 33 25.93 -5.07 -16.11
C GLN A 33 24.71 -4.14 -15.99
N GLN A 34 24.81 -2.94 -16.54
CA GLN A 34 23.69 -2.01 -16.60
C GLN A 34 22.71 -2.49 -17.68
N SER A 35 21.47 -2.71 -17.29
CA SER A 35 20.40 -3.08 -18.21
C SER A 35 19.30 -2.03 -18.20
N VAL A 36 18.67 -1.87 -19.36
CA VAL A 36 17.50 -1.01 -19.56
C VAL A 36 16.39 -1.89 -20.07
N MET A 37 15.30 -1.99 -19.32
CA MET A 37 14.11 -2.73 -19.68
C MET A 37 13.08 -1.77 -20.29
N LEU A 38 12.65 -2.03 -21.52
CA LEU A 38 11.44 -1.44 -22.11
C LEU A 38 10.25 -2.38 -21.86
N SER A 39 9.32 -1.98 -21.01
CA SER A 39 8.11 -2.74 -20.72
C SER A 39 7.03 -2.54 -21.77
N ARG A 40 6.04 -3.43 -21.80
CA ARG A 40 4.90 -3.38 -22.74
C ARG A 40 3.98 -2.18 -22.51
N ASN A 41 3.97 -1.62 -21.31
CA ASN A 41 3.31 -0.34 -21.02
C ASN A 41 4.19 0.88 -21.39
N GLY A 42 5.36 0.64 -21.98
CA GLY A 42 6.34 1.63 -22.46
C GLY A 42 7.08 2.41 -21.41
N ASP A 43 7.01 1.97 -20.14
CA ASP A 43 7.95 2.44 -19.14
C ASP A 43 9.35 1.91 -19.49
N ILE A 44 10.35 2.74 -19.25
CA ILE A 44 11.76 2.36 -19.44
C ILE A 44 12.39 2.35 -18.07
N THR A 45 12.94 1.23 -17.62
CA THR A 45 13.61 1.15 -16.32
C THR A 45 15.06 0.77 -16.51
N ALA A 46 15.98 1.64 -16.09
CA ALA A 46 17.41 1.36 -16.04
C ALA A 46 17.79 0.82 -14.67
N ARG A 47 18.54 -0.29 -14.63
CA ARG A 47 18.99 -0.93 -13.40
C ARG A 47 20.47 -1.32 -13.49
N ARG A 48 21.06 -1.52 -12.31
CA ARG A 48 22.37 -2.14 -12.13
C ARG A 48 22.19 -3.39 -11.25
N GLY A 49 22.22 -4.57 -11.87
CA GLY A 49 21.78 -5.80 -11.19
C GLY A 49 20.28 -5.80 -10.89
N GLU A 50 19.84 -6.68 -9.97
CA GLU A 50 18.41 -6.93 -9.76
C GLU A 50 17.70 -5.85 -8.91
N ALA A 51 18.40 -5.19 -8.00
CA ALA A 51 17.78 -4.35 -6.96
C ALA A 51 18.06 -2.84 -7.09
N ASP A 52 19.10 -2.42 -7.82
CA ASP A 52 19.49 -1.01 -7.90
C ASP A 52 18.87 -0.34 -9.14
N THR A 53 17.79 0.42 -8.94
CA THR A 53 17.16 1.22 -10.00
C THR A 53 17.95 2.51 -10.19
N LEU A 54 18.52 2.70 -11.38
CA LEU A 54 19.27 3.92 -11.72
C LEU A 54 18.31 5.06 -12.06
N PHE A 55 17.32 4.77 -12.93
CA PHE A 55 16.26 5.71 -13.30
C PHE A 55 15.07 4.97 -13.93
N SER A 56 13.91 5.63 -13.95
CA SER A 56 12.78 5.22 -14.78
C SER A 56 12.36 6.35 -15.72
N VAL A 57 11.85 6.01 -16.90
CA VAL A 57 11.31 6.97 -17.87
C VAL A 57 9.82 6.74 -18.02
N ARG A 58 9.03 7.81 -17.89
CA ARG A 58 7.57 7.77 -18.03
C ARG A 58 7.11 8.85 -19.00
N SER A 59 6.14 8.50 -19.83
CA SER A 59 5.50 9.43 -20.77
C SER A 59 4.25 10.03 -20.12
N ALA A 60 4.10 11.35 -20.16
CA ALA A 60 3.05 12.03 -19.42
C ALA A 60 2.60 13.36 -20.06
N ILE A 61 1.42 13.80 -19.65
CA ILE A 61 0.93 15.17 -19.85
C ILE A 61 0.55 15.78 -18.50
N PHE A 62 0.56 17.10 -18.43
CA PHE A 62 -0.26 17.82 -17.46
C PHE A 62 -1.45 18.43 -18.16
N GLU A 63 -2.66 18.12 -17.71
CA GLU A 63 -3.89 18.79 -18.14
C GLU A 63 -4.04 20.16 -17.46
N PRO A 64 -4.91 21.07 -17.97
CA PRO A 64 -5.27 22.31 -17.30
C PRO A 64 -5.52 22.11 -15.80
N GLY A 65 -4.87 22.96 -14.98
CA GLY A 65 -4.88 22.81 -13.52
C GLY A 65 -3.78 21.88 -12.99
N TRP A 66 -2.76 21.58 -13.81
CA TRP A 66 -1.62 20.75 -13.42
C TRP A 66 -2.00 19.33 -12.96
N ALA A 67 -3.04 18.75 -13.55
CA ALA A 67 -3.41 17.36 -13.30
C ALA A 67 -2.55 16.40 -14.13
N LEU A 68 -1.71 15.59 -13.47
CA LEU A 68 -0.83 14.62 -14.14
C LEU A 68 -1.63 13.46 -14.75
N ARG A 69 -1.33 13.09 -15.99
CA ARG A 69 -1.79 11.85 -16.62
C ARG A 69 -0.60 11.13 -17.25
N THR A 70 -0.48 9.84 -16.99
CA THR A 70 0.61 8.99 -17.50
C THR A 70 0.11 7.97 -18.50
N ALA A 71 1.01 7.48 -19.34
CA ALA A 71 0.69 6.44 -20.31
C ALA A 71 0.34 5.13 -19.61
N THR A 72 -0.64 4.41 -20.17
CA THR A 72 -1.07 3.09 -19.72
C THR A 72 -1.26 2.18 -20.93
N LEU A 73 -1.09 0.87 -20.74
CA LEU A 73 -1.36 -0.12 -21.78
C LEU A 73 -2.87 -0.37 -21.87
N ASP A 74 -3.47 -0.17 -23.04
CA ASP A 74 -4.76 -0.77 -23.35
C ASP A 74 -4.54 -2.25 -23.66
N THR A 75 -4.92 -3.13 -22.74
CA THR A 75 -4.74 -4.58 -22.88
C THR A 75 -5.58 -5.19 -24.00
N THR A 76 -6.61 -4.48 -24.49
CA THR A 76 -7.49 -4.94 -25.57
C THR A 76 -6.85 -4.70 -26.94
N THR A 77 -6.29 -3.50 -27.15
CA THR A 77 -5.68 -3.10 -28.43
C THR A 77 -4.18 -3.33 -28.47
N GLY A 78 -3.54 -3.52 -27.31
CA GLY A 78 -2.08 -3.56 -27.16
C GLY A 78 -1.40 -2.21 -27.38
N THR A 79 -2.18 -1.12 -27.46
CA THR A 79 -1.63 0.24 -27.70
C THR A 79 -1.48 0.98 -26.38
N MET A 80 -0.42 1.77 -26.28
CA MET A 80 -0.25 2.68 -25.15
C MET A 80 -1.00 3.97 -25.38
N ARG A 81 -1.64 4.46 -24.31
CA ARG A 81 -2.35 5.73 -24.35
C ARG A 81 -2.34 6.47 -23.03
N ILE A 82 -2.47 7.79 -23.13
CA ILE A 82 -2.83 8.66 -22.02
C ILE A 82 -4.31 9.02 -22.17
N ALA A 83 -5.08 8.83 -21.10
CA ALA A 83 -6.46 9.31 -21.02
C ALA A 83 -6.48 10.73 -20.46
N ALA A 84 -6.74 11.71 -21.32
CA ALA A 84 -6.92 13.10 -20.91
C ALA A 84 -8.38 13.30 -20.49
N THR A 85 -8.62 13.29 -19.17
CA THR A 85 -9.95 13.36 -18.59
C THR A 85 -10.66 14.69 -18.80
N THR A 86 -9.92 15.80 -18.80
CA THR A 86 -10.50 17.15 -18.93
C THR A 86 -11.03 17.39 -20.35
N ALA A 87 -10.30 16.89 -21.35
CA ALA A 87 -10.70 17.00 -22.76
C ALA A 87 -11.52 15.80 -23.26
N GLY A 88 -11.57 14.70 -22.50
CA GLY A 88 -12.18 13.43 -22.93
C GLY A 88 -11.50 12.85 -24.18
N SER A 89 -10.19 13.08 -24.33
CA SER A 89 -9.39 12.64 -25.46
C SER A 89 -8.46 11.48 -25.08
N LYS A 90 -8.04 10.74 -26.10
CA LYS A 90 -7.05 9.67 -25.98
C LYS A 90 -5.82 10.09 -26.76
N ILE A 91 -4.67 10.04 -26.11
CA ILE A 91 -3.39 10.35 -26.73
C ILE A 91 -2.65 9.04 -26.89
N GLU A 92 -2.47 8.59 -28.13
CA GLU A 92 -1.61 7.44 -28.42
C GLU A 92 -0.15 7.81 -28.11
N VAL A 93 0.56 6.91 -27.44
CA VAL A 93 1.97 7.09 -27.07
C VAL A 93 2.81 6.00 -27.69
N LYS A 94 3.88 6.37 -28.40
CA LYS A 94 4.79 5.42 -29.05
C LYS A 94 6.25 5.70 -28.66
N PRO A 95 6.78 5.02 -27.62
CA PRO A 95 8.19 5.13 -27.27
C PRO A 95 9.05 4.28 -28.22
N THR A 96 10.22 4.81 -28.54
CA THR A 96 11.31 4.12 -29.25
C THR A 96 12.58 4.32 -28.45
N VAL A 97 13.32 3.22 -28.27
CA VAL A 97 14.49 3.17 -27.39
C VAL A 97 15.63 2.47 -28.13
N GLU A 98 16.79 3.09 -28.11
CA GLU A 98 18.00 2.58 -28.76
C GLU A 98 19.19 2.70 -27.78
N ALA A 99 19.88 1.60 -27.51
CA ALA A 99 21.12 1.61 -26.73
C ALA A 99 22.34 1.70 -27.67
N MET A 100 23.20 2.67 -27.42
CA MET A 100 24.40 2.99 -28.20
C MET A 100 25.61 3.07 -27.26
N GLY A 101 26.18 1.91 -26.91
CA GLY A 101 27.25 1.84 -25.92
C GLY A 101 26.76 2.31 -24.55
N LYS A 102 27.22 3.48 -24.09
CA LYS A 102 26.82 4.08 -22.80
C LYS A 102 25.61 5.02 -22.89
N THR A 103 25.11 5.26 -24.10
CA THR A 103 24.07 6.24 -24.37
C THR A 103 22.77 5.53 -24.71
N LEU A 104 21.70 5.88 -24.02
CA LEU A 104 20.33 5.49 -24.34
C LEU A 104 19.66 6.64 -25.09
N ARG A 105 19.26 6.43 -26.35
CA ARG A 105 18.40 7.37 -27.07
C ARG A 105 16.96 6.99 -26.85
N VAL A 106 16.15 7.95 -26.43
CA VAL A 106 14.71 7.79 -26.21
C VAL A 106 13.97 8.81 -27.07
N SER A 107 13.00 8.33 -27.84
CA SER A 107 12.08 9.18 -28.60
C SER A 107 10.65 8.71 -28.37
N VAL A 108 9.78 9.63 -27.99
CA VAL A 108 8.37 9.34 -27.70
C VAL A 108 7.49 10.22 -28.57
N ALA A 109 6.64 9.57 -29.37
CA ALA A 109 5.62 10.24 -30.16
C ALA A 109 4.27 10.24 -29.41
N PHE A 110 3.60 11.38 -29.41
CA PHE A 110 2.29 11.61 -28.81
C PHE A 110 1.31 12.07 -29.90
N THR A 111 0.19 11.36 -30.06
CA THR A 111 -0.83 11.69 -31.08
C THR A 111 -2.21 11.72 -30.43
N ALA A 112 -2.80 12.90 -30.31
CA ALA A 112 -4.14 13.07 -29.73
C ALA A 112 -5.25 12.79 -30.75
N ASP A 113 -6.31 12.09 -30.33
CA ASP A 113 -7.49 11.85 -31.17
C ASP A 113 -8.41 13.08 -31.31
N LYS A 114 -8.23 14.09 -30.45
CA LYS A 114 -8.97 15.35 -30.41
C LYS A 114 -8.05 16.50 -30.02
N ASP A 115 -8.49 17.73 -30.31
CA ASP A 115 -7.87 18.93 -29.78
C ASP A 115 -7.85 18.87 -28.25
N THR A 116 -6.65 18.82 -27.67
CA THR A 116 -6.44 18.55 -26.24
C THR A 116 -5.62 19.67 -25.62
N PRO A 117 -6.22 20.56 -24.82
CA PRO A 117 -5.47 21.54 -24.05
C PRO A 117 -4.59 20.85 -23.01
N VAL A 118 -3.32 21.22 -22.93
CA VAL A 118 -2.35 20.68 -21.97
C VAL A 118 -1.49 21.80 -21.40
N ASN A 119 -1.15 21.70 -20.12
CA ASN A 119 -0.09 22.48 -19.48
C ASN A 119 1.31 22.00 -19.90
N SER A 120 1.45 20.73 -20.28
CA SER A 120 2.67 20.20 -20.88
C SER A 120 2.47 18.84 -21.55
N THR A 121 3.31 18.57 -22.56
CA THR A 121 3.52 17.23 -23.15
C THR A 121 4.98 16.88 -22.91
N HIS A 122 5.25 15.83 -22.12
CA HIS A 122 6.60 15.57 -21.63
C HIS A 122 6.92 14.09 -21.39
N VAL A 123 8.21 13.83 -21.25
CA VAL A 123 8.78 12.57 -20.79
C VAL A 123 9.59 12.86 -19.53
N SER A 124 9.36 12.11 -18.46
CA SER A 124 10.01 12.28 -17.17
C SER A 124 11.05 11.19 -16.96
N VAL A 125 12.31 11.57 -16.71
CA VAL A 125 13.34 10.67 -16.18
C VAL A 125 13.35 10.84 -14.66
N ASN A 126 12.79 9.86 -13.95
CA ASN A 126 12.68 9.84 -12.50
C ASN A 126 13.87 9.12 -11.87
N LEU A 127 14.47 9.75 -10.86
CA LEU A 127 15.72 9.37 -10.23
C LEU A 127 15.50 9.18 -8.74
N PRO A 128 15.97 8.07 -8.12
CA PRO A 128 15.86 7.89 -6.68
C PRO A 128 16.70 8.95 -5.96
N VAL A 129 16.05 9.85 -5.21
CA VAL A 129 16.71 11.03 -4.64
C VAL A 129 17.87 10.66 -3.71
N GLY A 130 17.76 9.52 -3.00
CA GLY A 130 18.80 9.00 -2.11
C GLY A 130 20.15 8.78 -2.78
N SER A 131 20.16 8.50 -4.09
CA SER A 131 21.37 8.30 -4.89
C SER A 131 22.10 9.60 -5.25
N TYR A 132 21.43 10.75 -5.10
CA TYR A 132 21.90 12.06 -5.56
C TYR A 132 22.06 13.11 -4.47
N VAL A 133 21.47 12.91 -3.28
CA VAL A 133 21.56 13.84 -2.14
C VAL A 133 23.02 14.17 -1.79
N GLY A 134 23.30 15.46 -1.64
CA GLY A 134 24.64 15.98 -1.34
C GLY A 134 25.61 15.95 -2.54
N GLY A 135 25.11 15.59 -3.72
CA GLY A 135 25.78 15.73 -5.00
C GLY A 135 25.43 17.04 -5.71
N GLU A 136 25.59 17.06 -7.03
CA GLU A 136 25.42 18.23 -7.87
C GLU A 136 24.67 17.92 -9.17
N ALA A 137 23.95 18.93 -9.65
CA ALA A 137 23.35 18.97 -10.98
C ALA A 137 24.03 20.09 -11.78
N VAL A 138 24.62 19.75 -12.93
CA VAL A 138 25.35 20.66 -13.79
C VAL A 138 24.57 20.83 -15.09
N TRP A 139 24.03 22.03 -15.29
CA TRP A 139 23.41 22.45 -16.54
C TRP A 139 24.48 22.96 -17.51
N LYS A 140 24.44 22.50 -18.75
CA LYS A 140 25.25 23.00 -19.86
C LYS A 140 24.31 23.42 -21.00
N GLY A 141 24.14 24.72 -21.19
CA GLY A 141 23.32 25.29 -22.25
C GLY A 141 24.05 26.41 -23.01
N ALA A 142 23.33 27.04 -23.93
CA ALA A 142 23.83 28.19 -24.69
C ALA A 142 24.22 29.39 -23.80
N ASP A 143 23.64 29.49 -22.61
CA ASP A 143 23.90 30.50 -21.58
C ASP A 143 25.08 30.16 -20.65
N GLY A 144 25.80 29.07 -20.94
CA GLY A 144 26.99 28.62 -20.21
C GLY A 144 26.73 27.41 -19.31
N THR A 145 27.66 27.18 -18.38
CA THR A 145 27.56 26.10 -17.39
C THR A 145 27.08 26.65 -16.06
N LYS A 146 26.04 26.04 -15.48
CA LYS A 146 25.52 26.38 -14.15
C LYS A 146 25.50 25.13 -13.27
N THR A 147 25.92 25.26 -12.02
CA THR A 147 25.96 24.15 -11.05
C THR A 147 24.99 24.41 -9.91
N PHE A 148 24.22 23.38 -9.56
CA PHE A 148 23.21 23.40 -8.51
C PHE A 148 23.49 22.24 -7.54
N ALA A 149 23.41 22.49 -6.24
CA ALA A 149 23.51 21.40 -5.25
C ALA A 149 22.21 20.61 -5.21
N VAL A 150 22.28 19.29 -5.03
CA VAL A 150 21.11 18.46 -4.71
C VAL A 150 20.93 18.46 -3.18
N PRO A 151 19.92 19.15 -2.63
CA PRO A 151 19.86 19.42 -1.20
C PRO A 151 19.46 18.18 -0.40
N ALA A 152 19.92 18.10 0.85
CA ALA A 152 19.59 17.01 1.77
C ALA A 152 18.08 16.94 2.05
N ALA A 153 17.41 18.08 2.15
CA ALA A 153 15.96 18.20 2.24
C ALA A 153 15.44 19.04 1.07
N ALA A 154 14.21 18.79 0.64
CA ALA A 154 13.58 19.51 -0.44
C ALA A 154 13.31 20.97 -0.02
N ALA A 155 13.79 21.94 -0.80
CA ALA A 155 13.62 23.36 -0.51
C ALA A 155 12.69 24.08 -1.50
N ALA A 156 12.72 23.67 -2.77
CA ALA A 156 11.89 24.22 -3.84
C ALA A 156 11.55 23.12 -4.84
N ALA A 157 10.37 23.22 -5.46
CA ALA A 157 9.93 22.25 -6.45
C ALA A 157 10.84 22.28 -7.68
N ARG A 158 11.16 23.45 -8.23
CA ARG A 158 12.05 23.59 -9.40
C ARG A 158 13.47 23.89 -8.94
N ILE A 159 14.43 23.08 -9.37
CA ILE A 159 15.86 23.29 -9.11
C ILE A 159 16.48 24.12 -10.23
N THR A 160 16.27 23.71 -11.48
CA THR A 160 16.79 24.41 -12.66
C THR A 160 16.00 24.03 -13.91
N GLU A 161 15.94 24.93 -14.90
CA GLU A 161 15.29 24.69 -16.18
C GLU A 161 16.08 25.38 -17.31
N GLY A 162 15.93 24.86 -18.53
CA GLY A 162 16.51 25.47 -19.72
C GLY A 162 16.10 24.77 -21.00
N LYS A 163 16.60 25.28 -22.14
CA LYS A 163 16.39 24.73 -23.49
C LYS A 163 17.75 24.52 -24.17
N ASN A 164 17.80 23.66 -25.19
CA ASN A 164 18.99 23.50 -26.05
C ASN A 164 20.28 23.18 -25.27
N GLY A 165 20.24 22.15 -24.41
CA GLY A 165 21.34 21.84 -23.51
C GLY A 165 21.26 20.44 -22.91
N GLY A 166 22.17 20.19 -21.97
CA GLY A 166 22.24 18.95 -21.21
C GLY A 166 22.31 19.20 -19.71
N LEU A 167 21.71 18.30 -18.95
CA LEU A 167 21.72 18.26 -17.50
C LEU A 167 22.49 17.02 -17.05
N THR A 168 23.60 17.22 -16.35
CA THR A 168 24.36 16.13 -15.73
C THR A 168 24.05 16.09 -14.24
N LEU A 169 23.57 14.96 -13.74
CA LEU A 169 23.42 14.73 -12.30
C LEU A 169 24.50 13.77 -11.82
N ALA A 170 25.09 14.08 -10.68
CA ALA A 170 26.01 13.20 -9.98
C ALA A 170 25.71 13.23 -8.48
N GLY A 171 25.67 12.06 -7.86
CA GLY A 171 25.63 11.92 -6.41
C GLY A 171 26.95 12.35 -5.76
N LYS A 172 26.95 12.32 -4.42
CA LYS A 172 28.12 12.71 -3.62
C LYS A 172 29.39 12.00 -4.11
N ASN A 173 30.48 12.75 -4.22
CA ASN A 173 31.78 12.29 -4.76
C ASN A 173 31.72 11.74 -6.20
N GLY A 174 30.75 12.13 -7.02
CA GLY A 174 30.65 11.71 -8.42
C GLY A 174 29.99 10.35 -8.64
N THR A 175 29.38 9.78 -7.61
CA THR A 175 28.64 8.51 -7.69
C THR A 175 27.36 8.65 -8.54
N ASN A 176 26.86 7.57 -9.13
CA ASN A 176 25.57 7.54 -9.85
C ASN A 176 25.41 8.63 -10.94
N LYS A 177 26.49 8.94 -11.66
CA LYS A 177 26.50 9.98 -12.68
C LYS A 177 25.62 9.62 -13.88
N LEU A 178 24.78 10.53 -14.33
CA LEU A 178 24.10 10.45 -15.62
C LEU A 178 24.00 11.81 -16.29
N THR A 179 23.88 11.82 -17.61
CA THR A 179 23.67 13.04 -18.39
C THR A 179 22.44 12.90 -19.27
N VAL A 180 21.47 13.78 -19.08
CA VAL A 180 20.31 13.93 -19.97
C VAL A 180 20.60 15.06 -20.95
N ALA A 181 20.46 14.82 -22.25
CA ALA A 181 20.56 15.87 -23.26
C ALA A 181 19.36 15.79 -24.19
N ALA A 182 18.63 16.90 -24.33
CA ALA A 182 17.49 16.94 -25.24
C ALA A 182 17.95 17.29 -26.66
N THR A 183 17.22 16.79 -27.66
CA THR A 183 17.48 17.12 -29.07
C THR A 183 16.56 18.25 -29.53
N GLY A 184 17.07 19.16 -30.37
CA GLY A 184 16.29 20.30 -30.88
C GLY A 184 15.88 21.29 -29.78
N GLU A 185 14.87 22.12 -30.05
CA GLU A 185 14.34 23.17 -29.15
C GLU A 185 13.46 22.63 -28.00
N THR A 186 13.88 21.54 -27.37
CA THR A 186 13.14 20.86 -26.31
C THR A 186 13.54 21.40 -24.93
N GLY A 187 12.55 21.67 -24.07
CA GLY A 187 12.79 22.11 -22.70
C GLY A 187 13.20 20.97 -21.78
N ILE A 188 14.08 21.27 -20.81
CA ILE A 188 14.45 20.39 -19.70
C ILE A 188 14.19 21.14 -18.39
N LEU A 189 13.54 20.47 -17.44
CA LEU A 189 13.32 20.94 -16.06
C LEU A 189 13.82 19.87 -15.09
N LEU A 190 14.64 20.26 -14.12
CA LEU A 190 14.95 19.46 -12.94
C LEU A 190 14.03 19.86 -11.79
N GLN A 191 13.22 18.92 -11.33
CA GLN A 191 12.23 19.09 -10.25
C GLN A 191 12.53 18.16 -9.07
N ASP A 192 12.32 18.63 -7.85
CA ASP A 192 12.41 17.84 -6.61
C ASP A 192 11.00 17.45 -6.15
N ASN A 193 10.59 16.20 -6.38
CA ASN A 193 9.23 15.76 -6.09
C ASN A 193 8.95 15.54 -4.60
N ARG A 194 9.97 15.60 -3.74
CA ARG A 194 9.80 15.52 -2.28
C ARG A 194 8.94 16.66 -1.72
N VAL A 195 8.92 17.82 -2.39
CA VAL A 195 8.05 18.95 -2.01
C VAL A 195 6.56 18.58 -2.12
N PHE A 196 6.24 17.62 -2.99
CA PHE A 196 4.89 17.07 -3.19
C PHE A 196 4.68 15.72 -2.49
N GLY A 197 5.59 15.30 -1.60
CA GLY A 197 5.50 14.02 -0.89
C GLY A 197 6.18 12.85 -1.60
N GLY A 198 6.76 13.03 -2.79
CA GLY A 198 7.49 11.99 -3.52
C GLY A 198 8.86 11.67 -2.92
N SER A 199 9.57 10.72 -3.55
CA SER A 199 10.92 10.27 -3.15
C SER A 199 11.94 10.36 -4.29
N GLU A 200 11.61 11.10 -5.35
CA GLU A 200 12.38 11.13 -6.60
C GLU A 200 12.76 12.56 -7.00
N LEU A 201 13.87 12.70 -7.72
CA LEU A 201 14.12 13.85 -8.59
C LEU A 201 13.55 13.53 -9.97
N GLU A 202 12.95 14.51 -10.62
CA GLU A 202 12.39 14.38 -11.96
C GLU A 202 13.17 15.28 -12.93
N VAL A 203 13.75 14.70 -13.98
CA VAL A 203 14.17 15.45 -15.16
C VAL A 203 13.05 15.36 -16.18
N ARG A 204 12.28 16.44 -16.29
CA ARG A 204 11.17 16.56 -17.24
C ARG A 204 11.66 17.13 -18.56
N ILE A 205 11.43 16.41 -19.65
CA ILE A 205 11.85 16.80 -21.01
C ILE A 205 10.62 16.93 -21.91
N GLY A 206 10.45 18.05 -22.61
CA GLY A 206 9.34 18.22 -23.56
C GLY A 206 8.85 19.66 -23.71
N ALA A 207 7.60 19.81 -24.13
CA ALA A 207 6.89 21.09 -24.17
C ALA A 207 6.33 21.39 -22.78
N ILE A 208 7.06 22.17 -21.98
CA ILE A 208 6.73 22.50 -20.58
C ILE A 208 5.97 23.84 -20.47
N THR A 209 5.07 24.08 -21.42
CA THR A 209 4.26 25.31 -21.51
C THR A 209 2.85 24.97 -21.99
N GLU A 210 1.89 25.81 -21.63
CA GLU A 210 0.51 25.66 -22.08
C GLU A 210 0.40 25.70 -23.60
N HIS A 211 -0.26 24.70 -24.17
CA HIS A 211 -0.59 24.62 -25.59
C HIS A 211 -1.76 23.67 -25.85
N VAL A 212 -2.21 23.59 -27.10
CA VAL A 212 -3.24 22.64 -27.53
C VAL A 212 -2.60 21.63 -28.47
N MET A 213 -2.60 20.36 -28.07
CA MET A 213 -2.27 19.26 -28.98
C MET A 213 -3.38 19.14 -30.01
N LYS A 214 -3.06 19.32 -31.29
CA LYS A 214 -4.05 19.27 -32.37
C LYS A 214 -4.40 17.84 -32.74
N ALA A 215 -5.69 17.60 -32.99
CA ALA A 215 -6.19 16.28 -33.36
C ALA A 215 -5.41 15.70 -34.56
N GLY A 216 -4.89 14.48 -34.42
CA GLY A 216 -4.13 13.79 -35.45
C GLY A 216 -2.70 14.29 -35.67
N GLN A 217 -2.30 15.40 -35.07
CA GLN A 217 -0.91 15.87 -35.12
C GLN A 217 -0.05 15.09 -34.13
N THR A 218 1.17 14.74 -34.54
CA THR A 218 2.13 14.05 -33.68
C THR A 218 3.13 15.03 -33.12
N GLU A 219 3.24 15.09 -31.80
CA GLU A 219 4.31 15.77 -31.08
C GLU A 219 5.36 14.75 -30.66
N THR A 220 6.64 15.05 -30.85
CA THR A 220 7.74 14.13 -30.53
C THR A 220 8.67 14.74 -29.50
N VAL A 221 8.97 13.99 -28.45
CA VAL A 221 9.99 14.32 -27.45
C VAL A 221 11.16 13.37 -27.64
N SER A 222 12.35 13.90 -27.92
CA SER A 222 13.57 13.12 -28.14
C SER A 222 14.73 13.61 -27.28
N PHE A 223 15.45 12.68 -26.66
CA PHE A 223 16.59 12.96 -25.79
C PHE A 223 17.51 11.74 -25.67
N THR A 224 18.68 11.97 -25.09
CA THR A 224 19.62 10.91 -24.72
C THR A 224 19.87 10.91 -23.22
N VAL A 225 20.05 9.72 -22.65
CA VAL A 225 20.57 9.50 -21.29
C VAL A 225 21.90 8.77 -21.40
N GLU A 226 22.99 9.41 -20.97
CA GLU A 226 24.32 8.79 -20.90
C GLU A 226 24.59 8.28 -19.48
N LEU A 227 25.02 7.02 -19.37
CA LEU A 227 25.41 6.36 -18.13
C LEU A 227 26.93 6.14 -18.05
N PRO A 228 27.49 5.81 -16.87
CA PRO A 228 28.94 5.62 -16.72
C PRO A 228 29.46 4.36 -17.44
N GLU A 229 28.60 3.36 -17.65
CA GLU A 229 28.94 2.05 -18.22
C GLU A 229 28.04 1.72 -19.42
N ALA A 230 28.37 0.65 -20.14
CA ALA A 230 27.63 0.25 -21.32
C ALA A 230 26.25 -0.31 -20.95
N ILE A 231 25.26 0.00 -21.78
CA ILE A 231 23.86 -0.31 -21.58
C ILE A 231 23.47 -1.52 -22.41
N THR A 232 22.75 -2.45 -21.78
CA THR A 232 22.08 -3.56 -22.48
C THR A 232 20.59 -3.29 -22.53
N LEU A 233 20.04 -3.13 -23.74
CA LEU A 233 18.59 -2.95 -23.90
C LEU A 233 17.89 -4.31 -23.94
N GLU A 234 16.94 -4.48 -23.04
CA GLU A 234 16.06 -5.63 -22.93
C GLU A 234 14.62 -5.17 -23.21
N ASN A 235 13.88 -5.98 -23.95
CA ASN A 235 12.45 -5.76 -24.14
C ASN A 235 11.70 -6.77 -23.26
N GLU A 236 10.66 -6.32 -22.58
CA GLU A 236 9.81 -7.20 -21.78
C GLU A 236 9.21 -8.27 -22.69
N LYS A 237 9.59 -9.51 -22.43
CA LYS A 237 9.03 -10.68 -23.09
C LYS A 237 7.89 -11.22 -22.23
N PRO A 238 6.80 -11.73 -22.82
CA PRO A 238 5.79 -12.46 -22.06
C PRO A 238 6.46 -13.57 -21.25
N LEU A 239 6.19 -13.62 -19.95
CA LEU A 239 6.49 -14.81 -19.16
C LEU A 239 5.57 -15.93 -19.64
N VAL A 240 6.14 -16.94 -20.29
CA VAL A 240 5.39 -18.12 -20.73
C VAL A 240 5.76 -19.27 -19.79
N MET A 241 4.84 -19.65 -18.92
CA MET A 241 4.97 -20.86 -18.12
C MET A 241 4.50 -22.05 -18.95
N GLN A 242 5.39 -23.01 -19.20
CA GLN A 242 5.05 -24.26 -19.90
C GLN A 242 5.33 -25.45 -18.99
N ALA A 243 4.44 -26.44 -19.03
CA ALA A 243 4.64 -27.71 -18.34
C ALA A 243 5.88 -28.41 -18.93
N GLY A 244 6.94 -28.50 -18.13
CA GLY A 244 8.09 -29.34 -18.46
C GLY A 244 7.80 -30.83 -18.25
N PRO A 245 8.77 -31.72 -18.55
CA PRO A 245 8.61 -33.16 -18.37
C PRO A 245 8.25 -33.58 -16.95
N ASP A 246 8.68 -32.81 -15.95
CA ASP A 246 8.45 -33.08 -14.52
C ASP A 246 7.18 -32.39 -13.98
N TRP A 247 6.38 -31.75 -14.84
CA TRP A 247 5.16 -31.07 -14.42
C TRP A 247 4.03 -32.07 -14.19
N VAL A 248 3.53 -32.14 -12.96
CA VAL A 248 2.38 -32.99 -12.59
C VAL A 248 1.11 -32.13 -12.51
N PRO A 249 0.13 -32.32 -13.40
CA PRO A 249 -1.13 -31.59 -13.32
C PRO A 249 -1.96 -32.10 -12.13
N LEU A 250 -2.30 -31.20 -11.22
CA LEU A 250 -3.30 -31.48 -10.19
C LEU A 250 -4.69 -31.41 -10.83
N SER A 251 -5.39 -32.55 -10.89
CA SER A 251 -6.78 -32.64 -11.35
C SER A 251 -7.65 -33.27 -10.26
N PRO A 252 -7.86 -32.57 -9.12
CA PRO A 252 -8.69 -33.09 -8.05
C PRO A 252 -10.14 -33.27 -8.54
N LYS A 253 -10.74 -34.44 -8.25
CA LYS A 253 -12.15 -34.72 -8.58
C LYS A 253 -13.13 -33.86 -7.79
N SER A 254 -12.71 -33.40 -6.60
CA SER A 254 -13.41 -32.44 -5.76
C SER A 254 -12.38 -31.63 -4.98
N LEU A 255 -12.73 -30.37 -4.68
CA LEU A 255 -11.98 -29.52 -3.75
C LEU A 255 -12.49 -29.65 -2.31
N ASP A 256 -13.52 -30.47 -2.08
CA ASP A 256 -14.01 -30.79 -0.74
C ASP A 256 -13.14 -31.84 -0.04
N ILE A 257 -13.11 -31.72 1.28
CA ILE A 257 -12.45 -32.69 2.14
C ILE A 257 -13.38 -33.87 2.38
N GLU A 258 -12.95 -35.05 1.92
CA GLU A 258 -13.68 -36.29 2.17
C GLU A 258 -13.72 -36.61 3.68
N PRO A 259 -14.90 -36.88 4.27
CA PRO A 259 -15.03 -37.17 5.69
C PRO A 259 -14.18 -38.37 6.13
N GLY A 260 -13.42 -38.20 7.21
CA GLY A 260 -12.52 -39.22 7.76
C GLY A 260 -11.22 -39.43 6.97
N SER A 261 -10.99 -38.68 5.89
CA SER A 261 -9.73 -38.74 5.14
C SER A 261 -8.57 -38.14 5.93
N ALA A 262 -7.33 -38.33 5.44
CA ALA A 262 -6.13 -37.74 6.04
C ALA A 262 -6.14 -36.20 6.06
N LEU A 263 -7.02 -35.55 5.30
CA LEU A 263 -7.19 -34.10 5.26
C LEU A 263 -8.35 -33.61 6.14
N ASP A 264 -9.08 -34.52 6.80
CA ASP A 264 -10.20 -34.20 7.70
C ASP A 264 -9.71 -34.08 9.15
N PHE A 265 -9.49 -32.84 9.58
CA PHE A 265 -9.06 -32.50 10.93
C PHE A 265 -10.21 -32.36 11.93
N SER A 266 -11.46 -32.58 11.50
CA SER A 266 -12.65 -32.39 12.34
C SER A 266 -12.61 -33.21 13.64
N ALA A 267 -12.07 -34.44 13.59
CA ALA A 267 -11.99 -35.33 14.75
C ALA A 267 -11.04 -34.82 15.86
N PHE A 268 -10.11 -33.93 15.54
CA PHE A 268 -9.07 -33.46 16.47
C PHE A 268 -9.27 -32.01 16.91
N LEU A 269 -9.81 -31.17 16.03
CA LEU A 269 -9.81 -29.71 16.20
C LEU A 269 -11.22 -29.10 16.28
N SER A 270 -12.28 -29.84 15.92
CA SER A 270 -13.64 -29.33 15.98
C SER A 270 -14.16 -29.29 17.41
N ASP A 271 -14.64 -28.11 17.83
CA ASP A 271 -15.16 -27.88 19.18
C ASP A 271 -16.48 -27.10 19.14
N ALA A 272 -17.39 -27.54 18.27
CA ALA A 272 -18.66 -26.91 18.00
C ALA A 272 -19.67 -26.98 19.17
N PRO A 273 -20.62 -26.03 19.27
CA PRO A 273 -20.62 -24.74 18.57
C PRO A 273 -19.66 -23.74 19.24
N ALA A 274 -19.23 -22.74 18.46
CA ALA A 274 -18.41 -21.64 18.99
C ALA A 274 -19.19 -20.87 20.08
N GLY A 275 -18.49 -20.48 21.14
CA GLY A 275 -19.07 -19.75 22.27
C GLY A 275 -19.71 -20.63 23.36
N LYS A 276 -19.72 -21.96 23.24
CA LYS A 276 -20.27 -22.85 24.29
C LYS A 276 -19.55 -22.74 25.64
N TYR A 277 -18.30 -22.31 25.64
CA TYR A 277 -17.50 -22.04 26.85
C TYR A 277 -17.57 -20.57 27.32
N GLY A 278 -18.51 -19.78 26.81
CA GLY A 278 -18.55 -18.34 27.06
C GLY A 278 -17.61 -17.57 26.15
N ARG A 279 -17.37 -16.30 26.50
CA ARG A 279 -16.54 -15.38 25.71
C ARG A 279 -15.07 -15.73 25.77
N LEU A 280 -14.35 -15.27 24.76
CA LEU A 280 -12.89 -15.23 24.80
C LEU A 280 -12.42 -14.19 25.81
N ILE A 281 -11.43 -14.55 26.61
CA ILE A 281 -10.77 -13.71 27.60
C ILE A 281 -9.25 -13.80 27.44
N VAL A 282 -8.53 -12.80 27.94
CA VAL A 282 -7.08 -12.82 28.06
C VAL A 282 -6.71 -13.20 29.48
N ARG A 283 -5.85 -14.21 29.64
CA ARG A 283 -5.34 -14.64 30.94
C ARG A 283 -4.17 -13.75 31.38
N PRO A 284 -3.83 -13.73 32.69
CA PRO A 284 -2.67 -13.00 33.20
C PRO A 284 -1.32 -13.41 32.57
N ASP A 285 -1.22 -14.61 32.00
CA ASP A 285 -0.03 -15.11 31.30
C ASP A 285 0.01 -14.74 29.80
N GLY A 286 -0.91 -13.88 29.33
CA GLY A 286 -0.96 -13.38 27.96
C GLY A 286 -1.58 -14.35 26.94
N HIS A 287 -2.12 -15.49 27.38
CA HIS A 287 -2.80 -16.42 26.49
C HIS A 287 -4.32 -16.20 26.47
N PHE A 288 -4.95 -16.45 25.31
CA PHE A 288 -6.40 -16.50 25.23
C PHE A 288 -6.96 -17.73 25.93
N ALA A 289 -8.15 -17.62 26.52
CA ALA A 289 -8.93 -18.73 27.06
C ALA A 289 -10.43 -18.38 27.03
N PHE A 290 -11.31 -19.30 27.46
CA PHE A 290 -12.74 -19.02 27.56
C PHE A 290 -13.18 -18.86 29.01
N GLU A 291 -14.20 -18.05 29.27
CA GLU A 291 -14.76 -17.79 30.63
C GLU A 291 -15.03 -19.08 31.42
N LYS A 292 -15.61 -20.10 30.77
CA LYS A 292 -15.98 -21.39 31.38
C LYS A 292 -14.94 -22.49 31.13
N ARG A 293 -13.81 -22.16 30.49
CA ARG A 293 -12.70 -23.09 30.20
C ARG A 293 -11.38 -22.34 30.22
N ASN A 294 -10.75 -22.30 31.40
CA ASN A 294 -9.46 -21.66 31.62
C ASN A 294 -8.27 -22.51 31.10
N LYS A 295 -8.29 -22.87 29.82
CA LYS A 295 -7.20 -23.52 29.10
C LYS A 295 -6.76 -22.61 27.96
N ALA A 296 -5.45 -22.45 27.78
CA ALA A 296 -4.90 -21.68 26.67
C ALA A 296 -5.48 -22.16 25.34
N GLN A 297 -6.03 -21.22 24.57
CA GLN A 297 -6.66 -21.44 23.28
C GLN A 297 -5.81 -20.81 22.18
N ARG A 298 -5.51 -21.59 21.15
CA ARG A 298 -4.85 -21.12 19.93
C ARG A 298 -5.87 -21.04 18.81
N PHE A 299 -5.65 -20.11 17.89
CA PHE A 299 -6.53 -19.90 16.76
C PHE A 299 -5.77 -19.95 15.45
N TYR A 300 -6.43 -20.55 14.46
CA TYR A 300 -5.93 -20.69 13.10
C TYR A 300 -7.13 -20.64 12.16
N GLY A 301 -7.02 -19.82 11.11
CA GLY A 301 -8.18 -19.45 10.32
C GLY A 301 -7.84 -18.68 9.06
N VAL A 302 -8.89 -18.16 8.43
CA VAL A 302 -8.84 -17.52 7.10
C VAL A 302 -9.62 -16.20 7.10
N ASN A 303 -9.31 -15.34 6.14
CA ASN A 303 -10.09 -14.13 5.84
C ASN A 303 -11.13 -14.42 4.76
N LEU A 304 -12.36 -13.98 4.96
CA LEU A 304 -13.36 -13.82 3.91
C LEU A 304 -13.45 -12.34 3.57
N CYS A 305 -13.26 -12.00 2.30
CA CYS A 305 -13.22 -10.62 1.82
C CYS A 305 -14.30 -10.38 0.76
N PHE A 306 -14.87 -9.16 0.77
CA PHE A 306 -15.82 -8.71 -0.26
C PHE A 306 -17.02 -9.67 -0.39
N SER A 307 -17.33 -10.10 -1.62
CA SER A 307 -18.45 -11.00 -1.94
C SER A 307 -18.38 -12.36 -1.24
N ALA A 308 -17.20 -12.80 -0.78
CA ALA A 308 -17.05 -14.06 -0.03
C ALA A 308 -17.77 -14.04 1.33
N ASN A 309 -18.18 -12.86 1.82
CA ASN A 309 -18.99 -12.72 3.03
C ASN A 309 -20.50 -12.90 2.78
N TYR A 310 -20.94 -12.99 1.52
CA TYR A 310 -22.36 -12.91 1.11
C TYR A 310 -22.76 -14.11 0.27
N LEU A 311 -22.77 -15.28 0.91
CA LEU A 311 -23.11 -16.56 0.30
C LEU A 311 -24.60 -16.87 0.46
N GLU A 312 -25.14 -17.70 -0.44
CA GLU A 312 -26.42 -18.35 -0.17
C GLU A 312 -26.30 -19.28 1.04
N HIS A 313 -27.44 -19.63 1.66
CA HIS A 313 -27.44 -20.37 2.92
C HIS A 313 -26.78 -21.75 2.81
N ASP A 314 -27.04 -22.49 1.74
CA ASP A 314 -26.43 -23.79 1.49
C ASP A 314 -24.91 -23.69 1.24
N GLU A 315 -24.47 -22.67 0.51
CA GLU A 315 -23.06 -22.36 0.31
C GLU A 315 -22.35 -21.99 1.62
N ALA A 316 -23.00 -21.22 2.49
CA ALA A 316 -22.48 -20.88 3.81
C ALA A 316 -22.31 -22.11 4.72
N ASP A 317 -23.29 -23.03 4.70
CA ASP A 317 -23.20 -24.31 5.40
C ASP A 317 -22.06 -25.18 4.84
N ALA A 318 -21.91 -25.24 3.52
CA ALA A 318 -20.83 -25.98 2.85
C ALA A 318 -19.45 -25.39 3.16
N LEU A 319 -19.30 -24.06 3.13
CA LEU A 319 -18.07 -23.38 3.48
C LEU A 319 -17.70 -23.64 4.94
N ALA A 320 -18.63 -23.43 5.88
CA ALA A 320 -18.36 -23.64 7.30
C ALA A 320 -17.94 -25.08 7.60
N GLU A 321 -18.55 -26.07 6.93
CA GLU A 321 -18.15 -27.47 7.01
C GLU A 321 -16.73 -27.68 6.48
N ARG A 322 -16.41 -27.15 5.30
CA ARG A 322 -15.07 -27.26 4.70
C ARG A 322 -14.00 -26.65 5.58
N LEU A 323 -14.21 -25.44 6.10
CA LEU A 323 -13.23 -24.76 6.98
C LEU A 323 -13.00 -25.54 8.27
N MET A 324 -14.06 -26.10 8.86
CA MET A 324 -13.96 -26.96 10.04
C MET A 324 -13.16 -28.25 9.75
N ARG A 325 -13.39 -28.89 8.60
CA ARG A 325 -12.61 -30.06 8.17
C ARG A 325 -11.14 -29.73 7.89
N LEU A 326 -10.84 -28.53 7.39
CA LEU A 326 -9.47 -28.03 7.24
C LEU A 326 -8.76 -27.76 8.57
N GLY A 327 -9.47 -27.86 9.70
CA GLY A 327 -8.91 -27.64 11.03
C GLY A 327 -8.88 -26.16 11.45
N TYR A 328 -9.56 -25.28 10.71
CA TYR A 328 -9.74 -23.91 11.16
C TYR A 328 -10.72 -23.86 12.33
N ASN A 329 -10.45 -22.94 13.25
CA ASN A 329 -11.30 -22.66 14.40
C ASN A 329 -11.67 -21.17 14.49
N THR A 330 -11.29 -20.38 13.49
CA THR A 330 -11.72 -18.99 13.36
C THR A 330 -11.83 -18.56 11.89
N VAL A 331 -12.64 -17.54 11.65
CA VAL A 331 -12.75 -16.82 10.39
C VAL A 331 -12.78 -15.31 10.67
N ARG A 332 -12.12 -14.53 9.81
CA ARG A 332 -12.26 -13.06 9.81
C ARG A 332 -13.22 -12.65 8.71
N ILE A 333 -14.27 -11.94 9.08
CA ILE A 333 -15.13 -11.21 8.15
C ILE A 333 -14.47 -9.87 7.88
N HIS A 334 -14.09 -9.61 6.62
CA HIS A 334 -13.29 -8.45 6.25
C HIS A 334 -13.79 -7.82 4.94
N HIS A 335 -13.56 -6.52 4.74
CA HIS A 335 -14.08 -5.76 3.60
C HIS A 335 -15.58 -6.03 3.30
N TYR A 336 -16.38 -6.23 4.35
CA TYR A 336 -17.78 -6.62 4.21
C TYR A 336 -18.65 -5.37 3.98
N GLU A 337 -18.28 -4.23 4.56
CA GLU A 337 -19.15 -3.06 4.64
C GLU A 337 -19.52 -2.48 3.27
N GLY A 338 -18.65 -2.63 2.26
CA GLY A 338 -18.91 -2.14 0.91
C GLY A 338 -20.16 -2.76 0.27
N ASP A 339 -20.39 -4.04 0.55
CA ASP A 339 -21.58 -4.78 0.12
C ASP A 339 -22.69 -4.78 1.18
N LEU A 340 -22.40 -4.46 2.44
CA LEU A 340 -23.46 -4.29 3.44
C LEU A 340 -24.24 -3.00 3.23
N ILE A 341 -23.58 -1.90 2.86
CA ILE A 341 -24.20 -0.57 2.74
C ILE A 341 -24.99 -0.43 1.44
N ASP A 342 -26.20 0.13 1.54
CA ASP A 342 -26.95 0.60 0.39
C ASP A 342 -26.39 1.94 -0.11
N GLN A 343 -25.56 1.89 -1.15
CA GLN A 343 -24.96 3.09 -1.75
C GLN A 343 -25.97 4.02 -2.42
N LYS A 344 -27.21 3.57 -2.65
CA LYS A 344 -28.31 4.42 -3.15
C LYS A 344 -28.98 5.21 -2.03
N SER A 345 -28.77 4.83 -0.76
CA SER A 345 -29.29 5.56 0.38
C SER A 345 -28.68 6.96 0.48
N PRO A 346 -29.40 7.98 1.00
CA PRO A 346 -28.83 9.30 1.29
C PRO A 346 -27.75 9.28 2.38
N ASP A 347 -27.62 8.22 3.17
CA ASP A 347 -26.59 8.06 4.21
C ASP A 347 -25.62 6.90 3.94
N SER A 348 -24.54 6.81 4.72
CA SER A 348 -23.56 5.70 4.65
C SER A 348 -23.79 4.64 5.74
N LEU A 349 -25.01 4.54 6.29
CA LEU A 349 -25.34 3.71 7.45
C LEU A 349 -26.47 2.71 7.16
N THR A 350 -27.20 2.86 6.06
CA THR A 350 -28.31 2.00 5.65
C THR A 350 -27.80 0.65 5.17
N PHE A 351 -28.30 -0.44 5.75
CA PHE A 351 -27.89 -1.80 5.38
C PHE A 351 -28.82 -2.35 4.30
N ARG A 352 -28.26 -3.07 3.32
CA ARG A 352 -29.04 -3.90 2.39
C ARG A 352 -29.54 -5.12 3.16
N SER A 353 -30.86 -5.26 3.31
CA SER A 353 -31.46 -6.33 4.12
C SER A 353 -31.08 -7.74 3.65
N GLU A 354 -31.03 -7.97 2.35
CA GLU A 354 -30.64 -9.25 1.76
C GLU A 354 -29.18 -9.62 2.08
N GLN A 355 -28.28 -8.64 2.00
CA GLN A 355 -26.87 -8.86 2.32
C GLN A 355 -26.64 -9.05 3.82
N LEU A 356 -27.41 -8.34 4.66
CA LEU A 356 -27.39 -8.55 6.10
C LEU A 356 -27.88 -9.96 6.47
N ASP A 357 -28.92 -10.48 5.82
CA ASP A 357 -29.39 -11.85 6.05
C ASP A 357 -28.34 -12.90 5.69
N LYS A 358 -27.68 -12.76 4.53
CA LYS A 358 -26.58 -13.65 4.11
C LYS A 358 -25.41 -13.63 5.10
N LEU A 359 -25.01 -12.43 5.54
CA LEU A 359 -23.96 -12.29 6.53
C LEU A 359 -24.37 -12.91 7.87
N ASP A 360 -25.60 -12.66 8.32
CA ASP A 360 -26.14 -13.25 9.54
C ASP A 360 -26.14 -14.78 9.50
N TYR A 361 -26.56 -15.35 8.36
CA TYR A 361 -26.57 -16.79 8.17
C TYR A 361 -25.16 -17.37 8.14
N LEU A 362 -24.23 -16.74 7.44
CA LEU A 362 -22.81 -17.15 7.42
C LEU A 362 -22.22 -17.20 8.82
N LEU A 363 -22.44 -16.17 9.65
CA LEU A 363 -21.99 -16.16 11.04
C LEU A 363 -22.61 -17.29 11.86
N ALA A 364 -23.90 -17.59 11.64
CA ALA A 364 -24.58 -18.69 12.32
C ALA A 364 -24.06 -20.07 11.88
N ALA A 365 -23.80 -20.27 10.59
CA ALA A 365 -23.20 -21.48 10.05
C ALA A 365 -21.78 -21.70 10.59
N CYS A 366 -20.94 -20.66 10.59
CA CYS A 366 -19.61 -20.69 11.19
C CYS A 366 -19.67 -21.06 12.68
N LYS A 367 -20.56 -20.40 13.45
CA LYS A 367 -20.77 -20.71 14.86
C LYS A 367 -21.19 -22.16 15.08
N LYS A 368 -22.16 -22.66 14.30
CA LYS A 368 -22.65 -24.04 14.34
C LYS A 368 -21.52 -25.06 14.13
N ARG A 369 -20.50 -24.70 13.34
CA ARG A 369 -19.31 -25.53 13.08
C ARG A 369 -18.11 -25.26 14.00
N GLY A 370 -18.25 -24.41 15.03
CA GLY A 370 -17.17 -24.17 16.00
C GLY A 370 -16.16 -23.10 15.59
N LEU A 371 -16.44 -22.33 14.53
CA LEU A 371 -15.58 -21.25 14.06
C LEU A 371 -15.88 -19.95 14.82
N TYR A 372 -14.87 -19.40 15.49
CA TYR A 372 -14.94 -18.08 16.14
C TYR A 372 -14.74 -16.95 15.14
N ILE A 373 -15.36 -15.81 15.38
CA ILE A 373 -15.40 -14.70 14.43
C ILE A 373 -14.46 -13.57 14.86
N LYS A 374 -13.68 -13.08 13.91
CA LYS A 374 -12.97 -11.78 13.96
C LYS A 374 -13.63 -10.83 12.96
N THR A 375 -13.76 -9.56 13.29
CA THR A 375 -14.18 -8.53 12.32
C THR A 375 -13.58 -7.17 12.66
N ASP A 376 -13.88 -6.18 11.83
CA ASP A 376 -13.46 -4.80 11.94
C ASP A 376 -14.72 -3.91 12.00
N LEU A 377 -14.66 -2.79 12.74
CA LEU A 377 -15.74 -1.79 12.75
C LEU A 377 -15.56 -0.72 11.66
N PHE A 378 -14.41 -0.70 10.99
CA PHE A 378 -14.22 0.00 9.73
C PHE A 378 -13.04 -0.58 8.94
N VAL A 379 -13.27 -0.89 7.66
CA VAL A 379 -12.25 -1.27 6.69
C VAL A 379 -12.31 -0.39 5.45
N SER A 380 -13.37 -0.57 4.65
CA SER A 380 -13.53 0.00 3.31
C SER A 380 -14.96 0.41 3.02
N ARG A 381 -15.73 0.74 4.08
CA ARG A 381 -17.10 1.22 3.93
C ARG A 381 -17.11 2.50 3.09
N PRO A 382 -17.95 2.61 2.04
CA PRO A 382 -18.10 3.85 1.29
C PRO A 382 -18.79 4.89 2.17
N VAL A 383 -18.01 5.83 2.71
CA VAL A 383 -18.54 6.95 3.51
C VAL A 383 -18.56 8.21 2.68
N LYS A 384 -19.68 8.93 2.69
CA LYS A 384 -19.81 10.19 1.94
C LYS A 384 -18.95 11.29 2.57
N PRO A 385 -18.26 12.13 1.78
CA PRO A 385 -17.39 13.20 2.30
C PRO A 385 -18.04 14.10 3.35
N ALA A 386 -19.30 14.51 3.13
CA ALA A 386 -20.03 15.35 4.07
C ALA A 386 -20.20 14.70 5.46
N GLU A 387 -20.38 13.38 5.53
CA GLU A 387 -20.46 12.63 6.79
C GLU A 387 -19.10 12.50 7.48
N MET A 388 -18.00 12.73 6.76
CA MET A 388 -16.64 12.84 7.33
C MET A 388 -16.32 14.27 7.77
N GLY A 389 -17.13 15.25 7.38
CA GLY A 389 -16.83 16.67 7.53
C GLY A 389 -15.74 17.15 6.56
N LEU A 390 -15.73 16.60 5.34
CA LEU A 390 -14.80 16.89 4.24
C LEU A 390 -15.57 17.21 2.95
N THR A 391 -14.98 18.00 2.05
CA THR A 391 -15.53 18.25 0.70
C THR A 391 -15.36 17.07 -0.25
N GLU A 392 -14.25 16.35 -0.14
CA GLU A 392 -13.94 15.11 -0.85
C GLU A 392 -13.22 14.14 0.10
N GLY A 393 -13.24 12.84 -0.24
CA GLY A 393 -12.50 11.83 0.53
C GLY A 393 -12.97 10.42 0.21
N GLY A 394 -12.06 9.46 0.40
CA GLY A 394 -12.31 8.02 0.24
C GLY A 394 -12.09 7.22 1.52
N MET A 395 -11.82 5.92 1.34
CA MET A 395 -11.62 4.97 2.44
C MET A 395 -10.53 5.42 3.43
N ASP A 396 -9.34 5.77 2.94
CA ASP A 396 -8.22 6.13 3.82
C ASP A 396 -8.43 7.49 4.49
N ASP A 397 -9.07 8.44 3.81
CA ASP A 397 -9.46 9.72 4.40
C ASP A 397 -10.41 9.53 5.58
N PHE A 398 -11.36 8.58 5.52
CA PHE A 398 -12.24 8.29 6.66
C PHE A 398 -11.46 7.74 7.86
N LYS A 399 -10.55 6.78 7.64
CA LYS A 399 -9.73 6.19 8.71
C LYS A 399 -9.00 7.27 9.50
N ASP A 400 -8.44 8.25 8.79
CA ASP A 400 -7.69 9.36 9.37
C ASP A 400 -8.64 10.41 9.98
N ALA A 401 -9.74 10.73 9.29
CA ALA A 401 -10.72 11.72 9.73
C ALA A 401 -11.38 11.35 11.05
N VAL A 402 -11.56 10.06 11.37
CA VAL A 402 -12.10 9.62 12.68
C VAL A 402 -11.28 10.19 13.85
N LEU A 403 -9.98 10.42 13.67
CA LEU A 403 -9.11 10.94 14.75
C LEU A 403 -9.21 12.45 14.97
N VAL A 404 -9.69 13.21 13.98
CA VAL A 404 -9.61 14.69 13.96
C VAL A 404 -10.91 15.38 13.53
N SER A 405 -11.96 14.64 13.19
CA SER A 405 -13.23 15.17 12.70
C SER A 405 -14.40 14.57 13.46
N LYS A 406 -15.14 15.43 14.18
CA LYS A 406 -16.32 15.01 14.95
C LYS A 406 -17.37 14.30 14.08
N PRO A 407 -17.74 14.80 12.87
CA PRO A 407 -18.67 14.07 12.00
C PRO A 407 -18.20 12.64 11.66
N ALA A 408 -16.92 12.45 11.36
CA ALA A 408 -16.37 11.13 11.06
C ALA A 408 -16.44 10.19 12.27
N MET A 409 -16.06 10.66 13.45
CA MET A 409 -16.18 9.89 14.71
C MET A 409 -17.64 9.55 15.04
N ASP A 410 -18.57 10.50 14.90
CA ASP A 410 -20.00 10.27 15.11
C ASP A 410 -20.54 9.22 14.12
N ASN A 411 -20.11 9.28 12.85
CA ASN A 411 -20.49 8.29 11.84
C ASN A 411 -19.94 6.89 12.16
N TRP A 412 -18.67 6.78 12.59
CA TRP A 412 -18.07 5.53 13.04
C TRP A 412 -18.84 4.95 14.25
N LYS A 413 -19.20 5.78 15.23
CA LYS A 413 -20.00 5.39 16.39
C LYS A 413 -21.40 4.91 15.98
N ALA A 414 -22.06 5.63 15.08
CA ALA A 414 -23.39 5.27 14.58
C ALA A 414 -23.39 3.91 13.86
N PHE A 415 -22.43 3.69 12.96
CA PHE A 415 -22.26 2.41 12.28
C PHE A 415 -21.97 1.28 13.28
N SER A 416 -21.00 1.49 14.16
CA SER A 416 -20.57 0.49 15.15
C SER A 416 -21.71 0.08 16.09
N LYS A 417 -22.50 1.05 16.58
CA LYS A 417 -23.68 0.77 17.40
C LYS A 417 -24.74 0.03 16.60
N LYS A 418 -25.04 0.46 15.38
CA LYS A 418 -26.05 -0.19 14.53
C LYS A 418 -25.69 -1.66 14.26
N LEU A 419 -24.44 -1.94 13.90
CA LEU A 419 -23.96 -3.30 13.65
C LEU A 419 -23.96 -4.14 14.93
N LEU A 420 -23.36 -3.64 16.02
CA LEU A 420 -23.19 -4.45 17.23
C LEU A 420 -24.49 -4.68 18.00
N THR A 421 -25.49 -3.80 17.84
CA THR A 421 -26.82 -3.97 18.47
C THR A 421 -27.80 -4.74 17.60
N HIS A 422 -27.46 -5.01 16.33
CA HIS A 422 -28.25 -5.86 15.45
C HIS A 422 -28.39 -7.27 16.00
N VAL A 423 -29.62 -7.78 16.02
CA VAL A 423 -29.96 -9.14 16.47
C VAL A 423 -29.93 -10.07 15.27
N ASN A 424 -28.98 -11.00 15.29
CA ASN A 424 -28.89 -12.04 14.28
C ASN A 424 -30.14 -12.96 14.38
N PRO A 425 -30.96 -13.09 13.31
CA PRO A 425 -32.19 -13.88 13.36
C PRO A 425 -31.92 -15.40 13.47
N TYR A 426 -30.71 -15.88 13.18
CA TYR A 426 -30.35 -17.30 13.26
C TYR A 426 -29.73 -17.69 14.61
N THR A 427 -28.97 -16.79 15.26
CA THR A 427 -28.42 -17.04 16.61
C THR A 427 -29.28 -16.48 17.74
N LYS A 428 -30.24 -15.60 17.42
CA LYS A 428 -31.13 -14.88 18.36
C LYS A 428 -30.39 -13.99 19.36
N LEU A 429 -29.13 -13.64 19.08
CA LEU A 429 -28.32 -12.76 19.90
C LEU A 429 -27.98 -11.49 19.13
N ALA A 430 -27.88 -10.37 19.85
CA ALA A 430 -27.20 -9.22 19.31
C ALA A 430 -25.71 -9.53 19.07
N TYR A 431 -25.08 -8.93 18.07
CA TYR A 431 -23.65 -9.19 17.79
C TYR A 431 -22.76 -8.89 19.00
N LYS A 432 -23.07 -7.81 19.75
CA LYS A 432 -22.38 -7.49 21.01
C LYS A 432 -22.53 -8.56 22.07
N ASP A 433 -23.60 -9.36 22.02
CA ASP A 433 -23.96 -10.40 22.99
C ASP A 433 -23.49 -11.81 22.55
N GLU A 434 -23.00 -11.96 21.32
CA GLU A 434 -22.56 -13.22 20.74
C GLU A 434 -21.17 -13.65 21.27
N PRO A 435 -21.05 -14.75 22.03
CA PRO A 435 -19.76 -15.25 22.50
C PRO A 435 -18.85 -15.82 21.38
N ALA A 436 -19.42 -16.17 20.21
CA ALA A 436 -18.61 -16.56 19.05
C ALA A 436 -17.87 -15.37 18.41
N LEU A 437 -18.29 -14.12 18.63
CA LEU A 437 -17.57 -12.93 18.20
C LEU A 437 -16.41 -12.66 19.17
N ALA A 438 -15.23 -13.19 18.82
CA ALA A 438 -14.06 -13.25 19.69
C ALA A 438 -13.24 -11.95 19.70
N TRP A 439 -13.06 -11.33 18.53
CA TRP A 439 -12.27 -10.11 18.39
C TRP A 439 -12.89 -9.09 17.45
N VAL A 440 -12.68 -7.82 17.79
CA VAL A 440 -13.06 -6.69 16.96
C VAL A 440 -11.88 -5.71 16.86
N SER A 441 -11.46 -5.43 15.64
CA SER A 441 -10.58 -4.28 15.36
C SER A 441 -11.41 -3.02 15.18
N LEU A 442 -11.03 -1.91 15.81
CA LEU A 442 -11.83 -0.67 15.71
C LEU A 442 -11.79 -0.08 14.30
N ILE A 443 -10.61 -0.05 13.68
CA ILE A 443 -10.37 0.40 12.30
C ILE A 443 -9.20 -0.43 11.78
N ASN A 444 -9.32 -0.97 10.57
CA ASN A 444 -8.24 -1.71 9.92
C ASN A 444 -7.14 -0.77 9.41
N GLU A 445 -5.90 -1.07 9.79
CA GLU A 445 -4.68 -0.38 9.33
C GLU A 445 -4.81 1.16 9.39
N PRO A 446 -5.12 1.75 10.56
CA PRO A 446 -5.31 3.18 10.69
C PRO A 446 -3.97 3.94 10.81
N ASN A 447 -2.82 3.28 10.69
CA ASN A 447 -1.51 3.84 11.04
C ASN A 447 -1.18 5.07 10.18
N LEU A 448 -1.15 6.25 10.80
CA LEU A 448 -0.89 7.52 10.09
C LEU A 448 0.49 7.57 9.42
N THR A 449 1.44 6.73 9.87
CA THR A 449 2.79 6.67 9.32
C THR A 449 2.91 5.87 8.02
N ASN A 450 1.82 5.25 7.54
CA ASN A 450 1.77 4.50 6.28
C ASN A 450 1.72 5.43 5.05
N GLY A 451 2.58 6.46 4.99
CA GLY A 451 2.69 7.36 3.84
C GLY A 451 1.50 8.31 3.61
N ARG A 452 0.64 8.51 4.63
CA ARG A 452 -0.61 9.29 4.48
C ARG A 452 -0.43 10.81 4.53
N LEU A 453 0.64 11.29 5.17
CA LEU A 453 0.84 12.71 5.51
C LEU A 453 0.82 13.64 4.29
N GLY A 454 1.40 13.19 3.17
CA GLY A 454 1.50 13.96 1.94
C GLY A 454 0.24 13.88 1.08
N ALA A 455 -0.60 12.86 1.30
CA ALA A 455 -1.78 12.55 0.51
C ALA A 455 -3.06 13.22 1.03
N TRP A 456 -3.06 13.76 2.25
CA TRP A 456 -4.24 14.40 2.82
C TRP A 456 -4.76 15.55 1.97
N LYS A 457 -6.07 15.50 1.71
CA LYS A 457 -6.80 16.58 1.05
C LYS A 457 -6.80 17.86 1.91
N PRO A 458 -6.96 19.05 1.31
CA PRO A 458 -6.84 20.33 2.01
C PRO A 458 -7.65 20.42 3.32
N ASP A 459 -8.90 19.98 3.32
CA ASP A 459 -9.78 20.05 4.50
C ASP A 459 -9.31 19.11 5.63
N LEU A 460 -8.90 17.89 5.29
CA LEU A 460 -8.39 16.92 6.26
C LEU A 460 -7.05 17.38 6.81
N ARG A 461 -6.18 17.87 5.93
CA ARG A 461 -4.88 18.44 6.27
C ARG A 461 -5.02 19.60 7.26
N ALA A 462 -5.95 20.52 7.02
CA ALA A 462 -6.20 21.66 7.90
C ALA A 462 -6.64 21.22 9.31
N LYS A 463 -7.43 20.15 9.43
CA LYS A 463 -7.82 19.57 10.74
C LYS A 463 -6.60 19.01 11.49
N PHE A 464 -5.75 18.24 10.81
CA PHE A 464 -4.50 17.73 11.40
C PHE A 464 -3.54 18.86 11.79
N GLU A 465 -3.42 19.91 10.98
CA GLU A 465 -2.61 21.08 11.33
C GLU A 465 -3.14 21.84 12.54
N GLY A 466 -4.47 21.90 12.72
CA GLY A 466 -5.08 22.45 13.92
C GLY A 466 -4.76 21.64 15.18
N GLU A 467 -4.88 20.32 15.10
CA GLU A 467 -4.52 19.39 16.19
C GLU A 467 -3.01 19.45 16.50
N TRP A 468 -2.17 19.52 15.48
CA TRP A 468 -0.72 19.67 15.61
C TRP A 468 -0.35 20.95 16.35
N LYS A 469 -0.91 22.10 15.96
CA LYS A 469 -0.68 23.39 16.63
C LYS A 469 -1.08 23.34 18.11
N SER A 470 -2.23 22.75 18.40
CA SER A 470 -2.73 22.57 19.77
C SER A 470 -1.83 21.66 20.60
N TRP A 471 -1.44 20.51 20.05
CA TRP A 471 -0.58 19.54 20.74
C TRP A 471 0.83 20.08 20.96
N TYR A 472 1.46 20.66 19.94
CA TYR A 472 2.81 21.19 20.02
C TYR A 472 2.91 22.35 21.02
N GLY A 473 1.94 23.26 21.01
CA GLY A 473 1.88 24.37 21.97
C GLY A 473 1.77 23.90 23.43
N LYS A 474 1.02 22.81 23.70
CA LYS A 474 0.96 22.20 25.04
C LYS A 474 2.22 21.45 25.41
N ARG A 475 2.86 20.80 24.44
CA ARG A 475 4.09 20.02 24.66
C ARG A 475 5.31 20.90 24.95
N TYR A 476 5.32 22.11 24.39
CA TYR A 476 6.40 23.09 24.48
C TYR A 476 5.88 24.50 24.88
N PRO A 477 5.33 24.67 26.10
CA PRO A 477 4.62 25.89 26.49
C PRO A 477 5.50 27.14 26.59
N ASN A 478 6.83 26.96 26.72
CA ASN A 478 7.81 28.04 26.84
C ASN A 478 8.78 28.08 25.65
N SER A 479 8.35 27.58 24.49
CA SER A 479 9.17 27.64 23.27
C SER A 479 9.09 29.04 22.67
N ASP A 480 10.23 29.74 22.60
CA ASP A 480 10.36 30.98 21.82
C ASP A 480 10.27 30.75 20.30
N LYS A 481 10.22 29.49 19.86
CA LYS A 481 10.08 29.11 18.46
C LYS A 481 8.61 29.03 18.07
N SER A 482 8.30 29.51 16.87
CA SER A 482 7.01 29.28 16.21
C SER A 482 6.75 27.77 16.06
N VAL A 483 5.47 27.38 16.11
CA VAL A 483 5.07 26.00 15.83
C VAL A 483 5.51 25.65 14.41
N PRO A 484 6.36 24.62 14.22
CA PRO A 484 6.78 24.21 12.88
C PRO A 484 5.57 23.70 12.10
N GLU A 485 5.60 23.81 10.78
CA GLU A 485 4.59 23.18 9.94
C GLU A 485 4.65 21.66 10.10
N LEU A 486 3.49 21.00 10.04
CA LEU A 486 3.43 19.54 10.02
C LEU A 486 4.09 19.08 8.71
N PRO A 487 5.07 18.18 8.69
CA PRO A 487 5.70 17.79 7.43
C PRO A 487 4.73 16.97 6.55
N ARG A 488 5.07 16.83 5.26
CA ARG A 488 4.33 15.98 4.31
C ARG A 488 4.85 14.54 4.28
N ASN A 489 5.97 14.26 4.94
CA ASN A 489 6.58 12.95 5.08
C ASN A 489 7.14 12.77 6.50
N MET A 490 7.33 11.53 6.91
CA MET A 490 8.08 11.25 8.14
C MET A 490 9.56 11.58 7.91
N GLU A 491 10.12 12.44 8.75
CA GLU A 491 11.53 12.88 8.67
C GLU A 491 12.39 12.11 9.67
N ASP A 492 13.64 11.79 9.32
CA ASP A 492 14.60 11.18 10.25
C ASP A 492 15.36 12.25 11.05
N ASN A 493 14.63 13.03 11.84
CA ASN A 493 15.19 14.11 12.66
C ASN A 493 14.35 14.36 13.93
N ALA A 494 14.63 15.44 14.65
CA ALA A 494 13.89 15.80 15.86
C ALA A 494 12.40 16.08 15.59
N LEU A 495 12.08 16.77 14.49
CA LEU A 495 10.70 17.06 14.12
C LEU A 495 9.92 15.77 13.81
N GLY A 496 10.53 14.83 13.09
CA GLY A 496 9.90 13.52 12.84
C GLY A 496 9.60 12.72 14.11
N ARG A 497 10.44 12.84 15.15
CA ARG A 497 10.13 12.25 16.48
C ARG A 497 8.94 12.93 17.15
N ASP A 498 8.83 14.26 17.06
CA ASP A 498 7.66 14.98 17.57
C ASP A 498 6.39 14.60 16.81
N VAL A 499 6.46 14.41 15.47
CA VAL A 499 5.34 13.94 14.66
C VAL A 499 4.91 12.53 15.05
N ALA A 500 5.85 11.61 15.27
CA ALA A 500 5.54 10.27 15.76
C ALA A 500 4.84 10.29 17.12
N ALA A 501 5.31 11.14 18.06
CA ALA A 501 4.69 11.32 19.36
C ALA A 501 3.28 11.94 19.26
N PHE A 502 3.07 12.90 18.36
CA PHE A 502 1.77 13.47 18.06
C PHE A 502 0.79 12.44 17.51
N PHE A 503 1.21 11.59 16.57
CA PHE A 503 0.35 10.51 16.08
C PHE A 503 0.03 9.47 17.13
N ALA A 504 0.99 9.10 17.99
CA ALA A 504 0.72 8.22 19.12
C ALA A 504 -0.33 8.82 20.07
N PHE A 505 -0.25 10.14 20.33
CA PHE A 505 -1.25 10.88 21.09
C PHE A 505 -2.64 10.84 20.43
N LEU A 506 -2.75 11.12 19.12
CA LEU A 506 -4.02 11.07 18.40
C LEU A 506 -4.64 9.68 18.42
N HIS A 507 -3.84 8.64 18.15
CA HIS A 507 -4.32 7.26 18.19
C HIS A 507 -4.75 6.84 19.58
N LYS A 508 -4.04 7.25 20.65
CA LYS A 508 -4.44 6.96 22.03
C LYS A 508 -5.76 7.63 22.37
N ARG A 509 -5.92 8.92 22.03
CA ARG A 509 -7.17 9.66 22.23
C ARG A 509 -8.33 9.01 21.48
N GLY A 510 -8.13 8.69 20.20
CA GLY A 510 -9.14 8.02 19.39
C GLY A 510 -9.51 6.64 19.92
N TYR A 511 -8.52 5.84 20.32
CA TYR A 511 -8.74 4.54 20.95
C TYR A 511 -9.56 4.66 22.24
N ASP A 512 -9.22 5.58 23.14
CA ASP A 512 -9.93 5.79 24.39
C ASP A 512 -11.38 6.22 24.17
N GLU A 513 -11.63 7.08 23.17
CA GLU A 513 -12.98 7.50 22.81
C GLU A 513 -13.81 6.35 22.21
N MET A 514 -13.25 5.63 21.24
CA MET A 514 -13.93 4.52 20.57
C MET A 514 -14.21 3.37 21.54
N THR A 515 -13.23 2.96 22.35
CA THR A 515 -13.42 1.89 23.34
C THR A 515 -14.31 2.34 24.49
N GLY A 516 -14.21 3.59 24.94
CA GLY A 516 -15.13 4.18 25.91
C GLY A 516 -16.57 4.10 25.44
N PHE A 517 -16.84 4.49 24.19
CA PHE A 517 -18.16 4.36 23.56
C PHE A 517 -18.63 2.90 23.50
N LEU A 518 -17.79 1.99 22.98
CA LEU A 518 -18.14 0.58 22.84
C LEU A 518 -18.42 -0.10 24.18
N ARG A 519 -17.65 0.21 25.22
CA ARG A 519 -17.81 -0.39 26.55
C ARG A 519 -18.96 0.22 27.34
N LYS A 520 -19.09 1.55 27.34
CA LYS A 520 -20.05 2.27 28.22
C LYS A 520 -21.41 2.46 27.58
N GLU A 521 -21.47 2.72 26.28
CA GLU A 521 -22.73 3.05 25.59
C GLU A 521 -23.29 1.87 24.78
N VAL A 522 -22.43 1.11 24.08
CA VAL A 522 -22.86 -0.09 23.35
C VAL A 522 -22.94 -1.31 24.28
N GLY A 523 -22.02 -1.42 25.25
CA GLY A 523 -21.99 -2.51 26.22
C GLY A 523 -21.41 -3.82 25.68
N THR A 524 -20.56 -3.77 24.64
CA THR A 524 -19.88 -5.00 24.15
C THR A 524 -18.83 -5.47 25.14
N LYS A 525 -18.65 -6.80 25.23
CA LYS A 525 -17.60 -7.46 26.03
C LYS A 525 -16.56 -8.21 25.16
N THR A 526 -16.67 -8.11 23.84
CA THR A 526 -15.71 -8.69 22.89
C THR A 526 -14.33 -8.04 23.05
N LEU A 527 -13.24 -8.77 22.83
CA LEU A 527 -11.88 -8.22 22.90
C LEU A 527 -11.66 -7.21 21.77
N LEU A 528 -11.16 -6.03 22.11
CA LEU A 528 -10.93 -4.91 21.20
C LEU A 528 -9.44 -4.72 20.91
N THR A 529 -9.12 -4.44 19.65
CA THR A 529 -7.78 -4.08 19.20
C THR A 529 -7.82 -2.90 18.22
N TYR A 530 -6.68 -2.31 17.97
CA TYR A 530 -6.52 -1.14 17.09
C TYR A 530 -5.08 -1.09 16.57
N LEU A 531 -4.74 -0.16 15.67
CA LEU A 531 -3.38 0.01 15.11
C LEU A 531 -2.74 -1.30 14.60
N ASN A 532 -3.46 -2.07 13.80
CA ASN A 532 -2.94 -3.30 13.19
C ASN A 532 -2.22 -3.02 11.85
N GLY A 533 -1.09 -3.69 11.60
CA GLY A 533 -0.41 -3.76 10.29
C GLY A 533 0.68 -2.71 9.96
N TRP A 534 1.54 -3.08 9.00
CA TRP A 534 2.56 -2.31 8.26
C TRP A 534 3.64 -1.56 9.06
N SER A 535 3.30 -0.50 9.79
CA SER A 535 4.28 0.44 10.34
C SER A 535 4.24 0.52 11.85
N GLU A 536 5.36 0.13 12.46
CA GLU A 536 5.58 0.11 13.90
C GLU A 536 6.55 1.21 14.29
N THR A 537 6.05 2.43 14.50
CA THR A 537 6.90 3.42 15.19
C THR A 537 6.98 3.06 16.66
N PRO A 538 8.16 3.13 17.31
CA PRO A 538 8.28 2.86 18.74
C PRO A 538 7.30 3.66 19.61
N ALA A 539 6.88 4.84 19.14
CA ALA A 539 5.88 5.67 19.81
C ALA A 539 4.51 4.99 19.94
N PHE A 540 4.11 4.11 19.00
CA PHE A 540 2.82 3.41 19.05
C PHE A 540 2.77 2.27 20.07
N LEU A 541 3.92 1.78 20.56
CA LEU A 541 3.96 0.77 21.61
C LEU A 541 3.29 1.26 22.90
N ALA A 542 3.44 2.55 23.23
CA ALA A 542 2.77 3.15 24.38
C ALA A 542 1.24 3.16 24.24
N THR A 543 0.72 3.27 23.03
CA THR A 543 -0.72 3.23 22.77
C THR A 543 -1.27 1.81 22.95
N ARG A 544 -0.49 0.78 22.59
CA ARG A 544 -0.88 -0.63 22.62
C ARG A 544 -1.04 -1.22 24.02
N ASP A 545 -0.43 -0.61 25.02
CA ASP A 545 -0.55 -1.03 26.43
C ASP A 545 -2.01 -0.99 26.95
N SER A 546 -2.88 -0.19 26.30
CA SER A 546 -4.30 -0.09 26.63
C SER A 546 -5.20 -1.07 25.87
N PHE A 547 -4.65 -1.93 25.01
CA PHE A 547 -5.43 -2.85 24.17
C PHE A 547 -5.79 -4.12 24.93
N ASP A 548 -6.94 -4.72 24.63
CA ASP A 548 -7.26 -6.04 25.20
C ASP A 548 -6.29 -7.09 24.64
N PHE A 549 -5.86 -6.92 23.38
CA PHE A 549 -4.84 -7.72 22.73
C PHE A 549 -4.20 -6.93 21.57
N VAL A 550 -2.96 -7.27 21.24
CA VAL A 550 -2.26 -6.68 20.09
C VAL A 550 -2.48 -7.55 18.85
N ASP A 551 -2.94 -6.91 17.77
CA ASP A 551 -3.01 -7.49 16.43
C ASP A 551 -1.94 -6.85 15.56
N ASN A 552 -1.02 -7.65 15.04
CA ASN A 552 0.00 -7.21 14.09
C ASN A 552 0.11 -8.26 12.99
N HIS A 553 -0.15 -7.87 11.75
CA HIS A 553 -0.20 -8.77 10.60
C HIS A 553 0.41 -8.13 9.35
#